data_AF-A0A7W7SSY0-F1
#
_entry.id   AF-A0A7W7SSY0-F1
#
_cell.length_a   1.000
_cell.length_b   1.000
_cell.length_c   1.000
_cell.angle_alpha   90.00
_cell.angle_beta   90.00
_cell.angle_gamma   90.00
#
_symmetry.space_group_name_H-M   'P 1'
#
loop_
_entity.id
_entity.type
_entity.pdbx_description
1 polymer ?
#
loop_
_entity_poly.entity_id
_entity_poly.type
_entity_poly.pdbx_seq_one_letter_code
_entity_poly.pdbx_strand_id
1 'polypeptide(L)'
;MTDSTQVRYVTEHFEMLQGLAMLPAIAWCGLAMSWAAGWVNGWTLLPGALVAALAVLAAVAHYRRTYGQVRQRYQHRAKHMLLWPVTGLLTVAALVHALDLALPVSLETLILSVGALAGARFERPLAPALLLIGCAGTVLSLLPLGGPAGPHPLSVTEHWIIAFITGTAVLAGWSHLLLRRTLGQ
;
A
#
# COMPACT_ATOMS: atom_id res chain seq x y z
N MET A 1 -12.58 9.19 -25.83
CA MET A 1 -13.19 10.26 -25.01
C MET A 1 -12.66 10.11 -23.60
N THR A 2 -11.66 10.90 -23.21
CA THR A 2 -11.25 10.98 -21.80
C THR A 2 -12.36 11.70 -21.05
N ASP A 3 -12.99 10.98 -20.12
CA ASP A 3 -14.10 11.49 -19.35
C ASP A 3 -13.61 12.69 -18.52
N SER A 4 -14.30 13.83 -18.58
CA SER A 4 -13.85 15.08 -17.96
C SER A 4 -13.66 14.95 -16.43
N THR A 5 -14.37 14.01 -15.84
CA THR A 5 -14.28 13.54 -14.45
C THR A 5 -12.92 12.92 -14.12
N GLN A 6 -12.37 12.13 -15.04
CA GLN A 6 -11.08 11.45 -14.88
C GLN A 6 -9.92 12.44 -14.96
N VAL A 7 -9.97 13.41 -15.88
CA VAL A 7 -8.97 14.48 -16.00
C VAL A 7 -8.98 15.38 -14.75
N ARG A 8 -10.18 15.68 -14.23
CA ARG A 8 -10.34 16.44 -12.97
C ARG A 8 -9.78 15.69 -11.76
N TYR A 9 -10.05 14.38 -11.65
CA TYR A 9 -9.48 13.57 -10.58
C TYR A 9 -7.96 13.51 -10.66
N VAL A 10 -7.38 13.30 -11.85
CA VAL A 10 -5.93 13.21 -12.05
C VAL A 10 -5.23 14.51 -11.68
N THR A 11 -5.84 15.65 -12.00
CA THR A 11 -5.29 16.95 -11.62
C THR A 11 -5.39 17.20 -10.11
N GLU A 12 -6.45 16.76 -9.46
CA GLU A 12 -6.63 16.89 -8.01
C GLU A 12 -5.74 15.93 -7.20
N HIS A 13 -5.53 14.72 -7.69
CA HIS A 13 -4.80 13.63 -7.00
C HIS A 13 -3.44 13.35 -7.63
N PHE A 14 -2.90 14.28 -8.43
CA PHE A 14 -1.67 14.07 -9.19
C PHE A 14 -0.52 13.57 -8.30
N GLU A 15 -0.33 14.17 -7.12
CA GLU A 15 0.71 13.75 -6.17
C GLU A 15 0.48 12.34 -5.59
N MET A 16 -0.78 11.95 -5.38
CA MET A 16 -1.11 10.59 -4.91
C MET A 16 -0.97 9.56 -6.03
N LEU A 17 -1.21 9.97 -7.29
CA LEU A 17 -1.02 9.16 -8.49
C LEU A 17 0.44 9.05 -8.92
N GLN A 18 1.36 9.77 -8.27
CA GLN A 18 2.81 9.50 -8.33
C GLN A 18 3.12 8.22 -7.55
N GLY A 19 2.45 7.11 -7.86
CA GLY A 19 2.65 5.82 -7.19
C GLY A 19 4.12 5.40 -7.17
N LEU A 20 4.86 5.73 -8.25
CA LEU A 20 6.32 5.56 -8.33
C LEU A 20 7.13 6.39 -7.32
N ALA A 21 6.63 7.53 -6.85
CA ALA A 21 7.25 8.31 -5.79
C ALA A 21 6.95 7.75 -4.39
N MET A 22 5.84 7.01 -4.23
CA MET A 22 5.53 6.31 -2.98
C MET A 22 6.24 4.95 -2.88
N LEU A 23 6.56 4.30 -4.01
CA LEU A 23 7.25 3.00 -4.03
C LEU A 23 8.53 2.96 -3.17
N PRO A 24 9.43 3.94 -3.21
CA PRO A 24 10.65 3.87 -2.40
C PRO A 24 10.37 3.99 -0.90
N ALA A 25 9.41 4.83 -0.50
CA ALA A 25 9.00 4.96 0.90
C ALA A 25 8.36 3.65 1.40
N ILE A 26 7.53 3.02 0.57
CA ILE A 26 6.90 1.73 0.88
C ILE A 26 7.92 0.59 0.90
N ALA A 27 8.87 0.57 -0.03
CA ALA A 27 9.97 -0.39 -0.04
C ALA A 27 10.84 -0.25 1.22
N TRP A 28 11.06 0.98 1.68
CA TRP A 28 11.71 1.22 2.97
C TRP A 28 10.87 0.70 4.13
N CYS A 29 9.55 0.92 4.14
CA CYS A 29 8.67 0.33 5.15
C CYS A 29 8.78 -1.20 5.15
N GLY A 30 8.78 -1.85 3.97
CA GLY A 30 9.01 -3.27 3.83
C GLY A 30 10.35 -3.71 4.43
N LEU A 31 11.43 -2.98 4.16
CA LEU A 31 12.75 -3.22 4.74
C LEU A 31 12.78 -3.03 6.27
N ALA A 32 12.07 -2.03 6.80
CA ALA A 32 11.90 -1.81 8.23
C ALA A 32 11.14 -2.96 8.89
N MET A 33 10.12 -3.50 8.23
CA MET A 33 9.37 -4.66 8.70
C MET A 33 10.21 -5.93 8.64
N SER A 34 11.01 -6.15 7.58
CA SER A 34 11.94 -7.27 7.48
C SER A 34 13.04 -7.20 8.55
N TRP A 35 13.45 -5.99 8.96
CA TRP A 35 14.37 -5.81 10.09
C TRP A 35 13.68 -6.16 11.42
N ALA A 36 12.46 -5.67 11.63
CA ALA A 36 11.68 -6.00 12.83
C ALA A 36 11.39 -7.51 12.94
N ALA A 37 11.29 -8.20 11.80
CA ALA A 37 11.16 -9.65 11.72
C ALA A 37 12.49 -10.42 11.89
N GLY A 38 13.62 -9.71 12.01
CA GLY A 38 14.95 -10.30 12.22
C GLY A 38 15.64 -10.87 10.98
N TRP A 39 15.12 -10.67 9.76
CA TRP A 39 15.74 -11.25 8.56
C TRP A 39 16.90 -10.42 8.00
N VAL A 40 16.86 -9.11 8.22
CA VAL A 40 17.89 -8.17 7.77
C VAL A 40 18.49 -7.43 8.95
N ASN A 41 19.78 -7.19 8.86
CA ASN A 41 20.53 -6.53 9.91
C ASN A 41 20.20 -5.02 9.92
N GLY A 42 20.02 -4.44 11.11
CA GLY A 42 19.57 -3.06 11.30
C GLY A 42 20.48 -1.99 10.69
N TRP A 43 21.76 -2.31 10.43
CA TRP A 43 22.65 -1.38 9.73
C TRP A 43 22.17 -1.05 8.31
N THR A 44 21.33 -1.89 7.71
CA THR A 44 20.76 -1.67 6.36
C THR A 44 19.63 -0.63 6.34
N LEU A 45 19.05 -0.28 7.49
CA LEU A 45 17.92 0.65 7.59
C LEU A 45 18.30 2.09 7.23
N LEU A 46 19.44 2.55 7.76
CA LEU A 46 19.97 3.90 7.53
C LEU A 46 20.33 4.17 6.07
N PRO A 47 21.17 3.34 5.40
CA PRO A 47 21.43 3.52 3.98
C PRO A 47 20.18 3.26 3.14
N GLY A 48 19.31 2.32 3.55
CA GLY A 48 18.02 2.10 2.91
C GLY A 48 17.11 3.34 2.95
N ALA A 49 17.06 4.04 4.09
CA ALA A 49 16.29 5.28 4.25
C ALA A 49 16.81 6.38 3.34
N LEU A 50 18.14 6.54 3.26
CA LEU A 50 18.79 7.50 2.38
C LEU A 50 18.46 7.19 0.90
N VAL A 51 18.61 5.95 0.47
CA VAL A 51 18.32 5.52 -0.91
C VAL A 51 16.85 5.73 -1.23
N ALA A 52 15.95 5.37 -0.31
CA ALA A 52 14.51 5.60 -0.48
C ALA A 52 14.19 7.09 -0.62
N ALA A 53 14.74 7.93 0.25
CA ALA A 53 14.54 9.38 0.19
C ALA A 53 15.04 9.97 -1.15
N LEU A 54 16.24 9.58 -1.59
CA LEU A 54 16.79 10.00 -2.87
C LEU A 54 15.94 9.52 -4.05
N ALA A 55 15.45 8.29 -4.01
CA ALA A 55 14.58 7.74 -5.03
C ALA A 55 13.21 8.44 -5.08
N VAL A 56 12.62 8.80 -3.92
CA VAL A 56 11.42 9.63 -3.86
C VAL A 56 11.68 10.98 -4.51
N LEU A 57 12.78 11.65 -4.15
CA LEU A 57 13.14 12.95 -4.74
C LEU A 57 13.36 12.85 -6.25
N ALA A 58 14.03 11.80 -6.72
CA ALA A 58 14.26 11.54 -8.14
C ALA A 58 12.94 11.28 -8.89
N ALA A 59 12.03 10.48 -8.31
CA ALA A 59 10.71 10.21 -8.87
C ALA A 59 9.88 11.50 -8.94
N VAL A 60 9.82 12.29 -7.86
CA VAL A 60 9.12 13.57 -7.83
C VAL A 60 9.71 14.54 -8.88
N ALA A 61 11.04 14.61 -8.99
CA ALA A 61 11.71 15.43 -9.99
C ALA A 61 11.39 14.96 -11.41
N HIS A 62 11.37 13.66 -11.66
CA HIS A 62 10.94 13.07 -12.92
C HIS A 62 9.49 13.46 -13.24
N TYR A 63 8.54 13.26 -12.32
CA TYR A 63 7.14 13.62 -12.53
C TYR A 63 6.95 15.12 -12.82
N ARG A 64 7.65 16.00 -12.10
CA ARG A 64 7.63 17.44 -12.34
C ARG A 64 8.15 17.82 -13.72
N ARG A 65 9.19 17.12 -14.21
CA ARG A 65 9.75 17.35 -15.54
C ARG A 65 8.86 16.81 -16.65
N THR A 66 8.30 15.62 -16.48
CA THR A 66 7.53 14.91 -17.51
C THR A 66 6.10 15.46 -17.68
N TYR A 67 5.47 15.91 -16.59
CA TYR A 67 4.05 16.29 -16.59
C TYR A 67 3.78 17.72 -16.10
N GLY A 68 4.83 18.46 -15.67
CA GLY A 68 4.71 19.82 -15.17
C GLY A 68 4.24 19.94 -13.71
N GLN A 69 4.12 21.18 -13.23
CA GLN A 69 3.57 21.46 -11.89
C GLN A 69 2.04 21.48 -11.95
N VAL A 70 1.41 20.36 -11.58
CA VAL A 70 -0.03 20.32 -11.39
C VAL A 70 -0.37 20.96 -10.03
N ARG A 71 -1.15 22.04 -10.06
CA ARG A 71 -1.52 22.80 -8.85
C ARG A 71 -2.49 21.97 -8.02
N GLN A 72 -2.05 21.50 -6.85
CA GLN A 72 -2.93 20.81 -5.91
C GLN A 72 -4.09 21.71 -5.51
N ARG A 73 -5.33 21.26 -5.75
CA ARG A 73 -6.48 21.73 -4.97
C ARG A 73 -6.45 20.98 -3.65
N TYR A 74 -5.75 21.55 -2.68
CA TYR A 74 -5.67 21.04 -1.31
C TYR A 74 -7.10 20.88 -0.74
N GLN A 75 -7.63 19.66 -0.70
CA GLN A 75 -8.76 19.32 0.16
C GLN A 75 -8.24 18.49 1.33
N HIS A 76 -8.20 19.13 2.50
CA HIS A 76 -7.63 18.61 3.76
C HIS A 76 -8.27 17.32 4.31
N ARG A 77 -9.37 16.82 3.74
CA ARG A 77 -10.17 15.76 4.37
C ARG A 77 -9.72 14.31 4.09
N ALA A 78 -8.98 14.05 3.01
CA ALA A 78 -8.65 12.67 2.61
C ALA A 78 -7.34 12.11 3.22
N LYS A 79 -6.44 12.97 3.73
CA LYS A 79 -5.10 12.56 4.20
C LYS A 79 -5.10 11.59 5.37
N HIS A 80 -6.17 11.54 6.16
CA HIS A 80 -6.26 10.68 7.33
C HIS A 80 -6.80 9.27 7.00
N MET A 81 -7.52 9.09 5.89
CA MET A 81 -8.14 7.80 5.56
C MET A 81 -7.12 6.70 5.23
N LEU A 82 -5.98 7.06 4.64
CA LEU A 82 -4.87 6.14 4.36
C LEU A 82 -4.16 5.64 5.63
N LEU A 83 -4.29 6.35 6.75
CA LEU A 83 -3.68 5.95 8.01
C LEU A 83 -4.51 4.90 8.76
N TRP A 84 -5.82 4.81 8.48
CA TRP A 84 -6.73 3.90 9.18
C TRP A 84 -6.41 2.42 8.98
N PRO A 85 -6.10 1.93 7.76
CA PRO A 85 -5.68 0.55 7.56
C PRO A 85 -4.37 0.24 8.28
N VAL A 86 -3.45 1.20 8.33
CA VAL A 86 -2.14 1.04 8.98
C VAL A 86 -2.28 0.99 10.49
N THR A 87 -3.06 1.91 11.08
CA THR A 87 -3.34 1.87 12.52
C THR A 87 -4.14 0.62 12.91
N GLY A 88 -5.11 0.21 12.10
CA GLY A 88 -5.85 -1.04 12.30
C GLY A 88 -4.99 -2.30 12.21
N LEU A 89 -4.02 -2.33 11.29
CA LEU A 89 -3.06 -3.43 11.19
C LEU A 89 -2.17 -3.49 12.43
N LEU A 90 -1.62 -2.34 12.85
CA LEU A 90 -0.74 -2.27 14.01
C LEU A 90 -1.45 -2.67 15.30
N THR A 91 -2.70 -2.25 15.50
CA THR A 91 -3.47 -2.62 16.70
C THR A 91 -3.80 -4.09 16.73
N VAL A 92 -4.18 -4.70 15.60
CA VAL A 92 -4.53 -6.12 15.57
C VAL A 92 -3.31 -7.01 15.60
N ALA A 93 -2.22 -6.66 14.91
CA ALA A 93 -0.96 -7.40 15.05
C ALA A 93 -0.45 -7.36 16.49
N ALA A 94 -0.53 -6.21 17.17
CA ALA A 94 -0.18 -6.10 18.59
C ALA A 94 -1.09 -6.95 19.48
N LEU A 95 -2.39 -6.98 19.20
CA LEU A 95 -3.37 -7.75 20.00
C LEU A 95 -3.21 -9.27 19.80
N VAL A 96 -3.06 -9.73 18.56
CA VAL A 96 -2.86 -11.15 18.24
C VAL A 96 -1.58 -11.67 18.86
N HIS A 97 -0.50 -10.88 18.79
CA HIS A 97 0.78 -11.25 19.39
C HIS A 97 0.75 -11.19 20.92
N ALA A 98 0.11 -10.19 21.51
CA ALA A 98 0.00 -10.06 22.97
C ALA A 98 -0.82 -11.18 23.62
N LEU A 99 -1.76 -11.77 22.88
CA LEU A 99 -2.66 -12.80 23.39
C LEU A 99 -2.32 -14.21 22.91
N ASP A 100 -1.26 -14.38 22.10
CA ASP A 100 -0.83 -15.66 21.50
C ASP A 100 -1.97 -16.43 20.82
N LEU A 101 -2.84 -15.71 20.09
CA LEU A 101 -4.03 -16.29 19.48
C LEU A 101 -3.68 -17.10 18.21
N ALA A 102 -3.76 -18.42 18.30
CA ALA A 102 -3.74 -19.31 17.15
C ALA A 102 -5.12 -19.36 16.46
N LEU A 103 -5.41 -18.36 15.62
CA LEU A 103 -6.66 -18.29 14.87
C LEU A 103 -6.60 -19.09 13.56
N PRO A 104 -7.73 -19.70 13.12
CA PRO A 104 -7.78 -20.44 11.87
C PRO A 104 -7.72 -19.54 10.63
N VAL A 105 -7.88 -18.22 10.80
CA VAL A 105 -7.87 -17.19 9.75
C VAL A 105 -6.89 -16.08 10.13
N SER A 106 -6.26 -15.45 9.13
CA SER A 106 -5.34 -14.33 9.38
C SER A 106 -6.10 -13.01 9.47
N LEU A 107 -6.18 -12.45 10.67
CA LEU A 107 -6.82 -11.17 10.93
C LEU A 107 -6.01 -10.00 10.35
N GLU A 108 -4.70 -10.12 10.29
CA GLU A 108 -3.77 -9.10 9.80
C GLU A 108 -4.01 -8.84 8.31
N THR A 109 -4.01 -9.90 7.50
CA THR A 109 -4.27 -9.80 6.06
C THR A 109 -5.74 -9.47 5.79
N LEU A 110 -6.67 -9.88 6.65
CA LEU A 110 -8.08 -9.50 6.54
C LEU A 110 -8.27 -7.99 6.68
N ILE A 111 -7.59 -7.35 7.64
CA ILE A 111 -7.68 -5.90 7.86
C ILE A 111 -7.09 -5.11 6.70
N LEU A 112 -5.94 -5.55 6.18
CA LEU A 112 -5.36 -4.97 4.97
C LEU A 112 -6.32 -5.09 3.78
N SER A 113 -6.97 -6.23 3.64
CA SER A 113 -7.93 -6.51 2.58
C SER A 113 -9.20 -5.66 2.70
N VAL A 114 -9.76 -5.54 3.90
CA VAL A 114 -10.91 -4.67 4.20
C VAL A 114 -10.54 -3.20 3.99
N GLY A 115 -9.34 -2.78 4.39
CA GLY A 115 -8.81 -1.45 4.13
C GLY A 115 -8.71 -1.16 2.62
N ALA A 116 -8.23 -2.11 1.83
CA ALA A 116 -8.18 -2.00 0.37
C ALA A 116 -9.59 -1.92 -0.24
N LEU A 117 -10.53 -2.76 0.19
CA LEU A 117 -11.93 -2.72 -0.28
C LEU A 117 -12.65 -1.42 0.09
N ALA A 118 -12.43 -0.92 1.32
CA ALA A 118 -12.94 0.37 1.74
C ALA A 118 -12.35 1.48 0.87
N GLY A 119 -11.03 1.45 0.64
CA GLY A 119 -10.33 2.36 -0.26
C GLY A 119 -10.92 2.36 -1.67
N ALA A 120 -11.30 1.20 -2.23
CA ALA A 120 -11.88 1.11 -3.56
C ALA A 120 -13.19 1.91 -3.71
N ARG A 121 -13.97 2.03 -2.63
CA ARG A 121 -15.22 2.79 -2.63
C ARG A 121 -14.99 4.31 -2.70
N PHE A 122 -13.90 4.78 -2.12
CA PHE A 122 -13.56 6.20 -2.05
C PHE A 122 -12.67 6.65 -3.21
N GLU A 123 -11.76 5.78 -3.66
CA GLU A 123 -10.78 6.06 -4.72
C GLU A 123 -11.18 5.39 -6.04
N ARG A 124 -12.30 5.83 -6.61
CA ARG A 124 -12.93 5.25 -7.82
C ARG A 124 -11.98 4.92 -9.00
N PRO A 125 -10.98 5.75 -9.36
CA PRO A 125 -10.06 5.41 -10.46
C PRO A 125 -9.01 4.36 -10.07
N LEU A 126 -8.71 4.20 -8.77
CA LEU A 126 -7.86 3.14 -8.22
C LEU A 126 -8.67 1.90 -7.80
N ALA A 127 -10.00 1.99 -7.82
CA ALA A 127 -10.91 0.92 -7.43
C ALA A 127 -10.60 -0.44 -8.08
N PRO A 128 -10.25 -0.55 -9.38
CA PRO A 128 -9.97 -1.86 -9.97
C PRO A 128 -8.77 -2.57 -9.30
N ALA A 129 -7.70 -1.84 -9.03
CA ALA A 129 -6.53 -2.38 -8.34
C ALA A 129 -6.82 -2.68 -6.87
N LEU A 130 -7.53 -1.78 -6.19
CA LEU A 130 -7.91 -1.94 -4.79
C LEU A 130 -8.90 -3.11 -4.58
N LEU A 131 -9.84 -3.32 -5.51
CA LEU A 131 -10.74 -4.48 -5.51
C LEU A 131 -9.97 -5.77 -5.77
N LEU A 132 -9.01 -5.78 -6.70
CA LEU A 132 -8.18 -6.95 -6.95
C LEU A 132 -7.41 -7.37 -5.70
N ILE A 133 -6.71 -6.42 -5.07
CA ILE A 133 -5.93 -6.65 -3.85
C ILE A 133 -6.85 -7.04 -2.70
N GLY A 134 -7.95 -6.30 -2.52
CA GLY A 134 -8.91 -6.50 -1.45
C GLY A 134 -9.60 -7.87 -1.54
N CYS A 135 -10.12 -8.25 -2.70
CA CYS A 135 -10.79 -9.54 -2.92
C CYS A 135 -9.81 -10.71 -2.82
N ALA A 136 -8.65 -10.64 -3.48
CA ALA A 136 -7.65 -11.70 -3.39
C ALA A 136 -7.16 -11.89 -1.95
N GLY A 137 -6.89 -10.78 -1.25
CA GLY A 137 -6.48 -10.80 0.14
C GLY A 137 -7.56 -11.35 1.06
N THR A 138 -8.84 -10.99 0.89
CA THR A 138 -9.93 -11.54 1.73
C THR A 138 -10.10 -13.04 1.51
N VAL A 139 -10.08 -13.51 0.26
CA VAL A 139 -10.17 -14.95 -0.05
C VAL A 139 -9.03 -15.69 0.63
N LEU A 140 -7.79 -15.22 0.48
CA LEU A 140 -6.62 -15.87 1.08
C LEU A 140 -6.62 -15.81 2.62
N SER A 141 -7.15 -14.74 3.21
CA SER A 141 -7.22 -14.56 4.68
C SER A 141 -8.27 -15.44 5.34
N LEU A 142 -9.34 -15.78 4.61
CA LEU A 142 -10.47 -16.58 5.10
C LEU A 142 -10.26 -18.09 4.92
N LEU A 143 -9.22 -18.51 4.20
CA LEU A 143 -8.88 -19.92 4.11
C LEU A 143 -8.52 -20.44 5.51
N PRO A 144 -9.15 -21.53 5.99
CA PRO A 144 -8.91 -22.04 7.34
C PRO A 144 -7.61 -22.86 7.38
N LEU A 145 -6.48 -22.20 7.15
CA LEU A 145 -5.15 -22.84 7.08
C LEU A 145 -4.40 -22.81 8.43
N GLY A 146 -4.91 -22.08 9.42
CA GLY A 146 -4.42 -22.11 10.80
C GLY A 146 -5.18 -23.12 11.66
N GLY A 147 -4.64 -23.48 12.83
CA GLY A 147 -5.33 -24.38 13.75
C GLY A 147 -4.42 -24.99 14.83
N PRO A 148 -4.77 -26.17 15.37
CA PRO A 148 -4.02 -26.81 16.46
C PRO A 148 -2.56 -27.13 16.13
N ALA A 149 -2.23 -27.22 14.83
CA ALA A 149 -0.90 -27.50 14.33
C ALA A 149 -0.02 -26.25 14.18
N GLY A 150 -0.57 -25.04 14.37
CA GLY A 150 0.17 -23.79 14.27
C GLY A 150 -0.66 -22.61 13.74
N PRO A 151 -0.09 -21.39 13.80
CA PRO A 151 -0.73 -20.18 13.32
C PRO A 151 -0.95 -20.22 11.81
N HIS A 152 -1.92 -19.44 11.32
CA HIS A 152 -2.21 -19.34 9.89
C HIS A 152 -0.96 -18.92 9.10
N PRO A 153 -0.65 -19.50 7.92
CA PRO A 153 0.58 -19.17 7.17
C PRO A 153 0.73 -17.66 6.87
N LEU A 154 -0.38 -16.98 6.59
CA LEU A 154 -0.39 -15.53 6.37
C LEU A 154 -0.22 -14.68 7.63
N SER A 155 -0.40 -15.26 8.82
CA SER A 155 -0.10 -14.58 10.09
C SER A 155 1.39 -14.60 10.43
N VAL A 156 2.19 -15.41 9.72
CA VAL A 156 3.64 -15.33 9.79
C VAL A 156 4.07 -13.99 9.20
N THR A 157 4.92 -13.27 9.95
CA THR A 157 5.48 -11.96 9.61
C THR A 157 5.95 -11.85 8.17
N GLU A 158 6.53 -12.94 7.67
CA GLU A 158 6.99 -13.12 6.30
C GLU A 158 5.93 -12.83 5.24
N HIS A 159 4.76 -13.42 5.42
CA HIS A 159 3.78 -13.49 4.37
C HIS A 159 2.98 -12.19 4.25
N TRP A 160 2.69 -11.52 5.37
CA TRP A 160 1.99 -10.24 5.31
C TRP A 160 2.91 -9.07 4.92
N ILE A 161 4.22 -9.13 5.19
CA ILE A 161 5.20 -8.20 4.60
C ILE A 161 5.22 -8.33 3.07
N ILE A 162 5.31 -9.55 2.56
CA ILE A 162 5.31 -9.81 1.11
C ILE A 162 3.99 -9.33 0.50
N ALA A 163 2.84 -9.68 1.11
CA ALA A 163 1.53 -9.24 0.64
C ALA A 163 1.41 -7.71 0.59
N PHE A 164 1.94 -7.01 1.59
CA PHE A 164 1.97 -5.54 1.63
C PHE A 164 2.81 -4.96 0.48
N ILE A 165 4.02 -5.47 0.26
CA ILE A 165 4.92 -5.01 -0.82
C ILE A 165 4.31 -5.31 -2.20
N THR A 166 3.75 -6.50 -2.41
CA THR A 166 3.13 -6.88 -3.68
C THR A 166 1.87 -6.04 -3.97
N GLY A 167 0.99 -5.86 -2.99
CA GLY A 167 -0.22 -5.05 -3.16
C GLY A 167 0.10 -3.58 -3.48
N THR A 168 1.10 -3.02 -2.81
CA THR A 168 1.54 -1.64 -3.09
C THR A 168 2.23 -1.49 -4.44
N ALA A 169 2.99 -2.49 -4.91
CA ALA A 169 3.54 -2.51 -6.26
C ALA A 169 2.45 -2.50 -7.34
N VAL A 170 1.39 -3.29 -7.15
CA VAL A 170 0.22 -3.31 -8.05
C VAL A 170 -0.48 -1.94 -8.08
N LEU A 171 -0.69 -1.32 -6.91
CA LEU A 171 -1.28 0.02 -6.83
C LEU A 171 -0.43 1.07 -7.54
N ALA A 172 0.89 1.06 -7.31
CA ALA A 172 1.79 2.01 -7.94
C ALA A 172 1.82 1.87 -9.47
N GLY A 173 1.87 0.63 -9.96
CA GLY A 173 1.79 0.33 -11.39
C GLY A 173 0.48 0.80 -12.02
N TRP A 174 -0.65 0.55 -11.33
CA TRP A 174 -1.96 1.00 -11.78
C TRP A 174 -2.08 2.52 -11.83
N SER A 175 -1.63 3.22 -10.77
CA SER A 175 -1.61 4.68 -10.72
C SER A 175 -0.80 5.28 -11.86
N HIS A 176 0.37 4.69 -12.17
CA HIS A 176 1.20 5.16 -13.28
C HIS A 176 0.53 4.93 -14.65
N LEU A 177 -0.06 3.76 -14.88
CA LEU A 177 -0.79 3.46 -16.12
C LEU A 177 -1.98 4.42 -16.31
N LEU A 178 -2.70 4.73 -15.24
CA LEU A 178 -3.82 5.65 -15.28
C LEU A 178 -3.35 7.06 -15.66
N LEU A 179 -2.27 7.53 -15.04
CA LEU A 179 -1.68 8.83 -15.31
C LEU A 179 -1.23 8.95 -16.78
N ARG A 180 -0.51 7.94 -17.30
CA ARG A 180 -0.13 7.86 -18.73
C ARG A 180 -1.32 7.92 -19.68
N ARG A 181 -2.32 7.06 -19.46
CA ARG A 181 -3.55 7.01 -20.28
C ARG A 181 -4.31 8.34 -20.30
N THR A 182 -4.36 9.03 -19.18
CA THR A 182 -5.12 10.29 -19.06
C THR A 182 -4.41 11.51 -19.62
N LEU A 183 -3.08 11.52 -19.59
CA LEU A 183 -2.27 12.64 -20.10
C LEU A 183 -1.81 12.45 -21.55
N GLY A 184 -2.16 11.31 -22.17
CA GLY A 184 -1.91 11.06 -23.59
C GLY A 184 -0.46 10.73 -23.94
N GLN A 185 0.32 10.20 -22.98
CA GLN A 185 1.72 9.76 -23.15
C GLN A 185 1.86 8.25 -22.94
#